data_AF-A0A6G1WRA3-F1
#
_entry.id   AF-A0A6G1WRA3-F1
#
_cell.length_a   1.000
_cell.length_b   1.000
_cell.length_c   1.000
_cell.angle_alpha   90.00
_cell.angle_beta   90.00
_cell.angle_gamma   90.00
#
_symmetry.space_group_name_H-M   'P 1'
#
loop_
_entity.id
_entity.type
_entity.pdbx_description
1 polymer ?
#
loop_
_entity_poly.entity_id
_entity_poly.type
_entity_poly.pdbx_seq_one_letter_code
_entity_poly.pdbx_strand_id
1 'polypeptide(L)'
;MNDNRVCLDVSDDEAYERVLISHPIGSNVATVYCPPIGGEKPWTRTFATVAEAEAYAIGLTAQSGQAIIPYTRDTLKWWLPERFW
;
A
#
# COMPACT_ATOMS: atom_id res chain seq x y z
N MET A 1 4.15 5.44 -18.66
CA MET A 1 3.55 5.36 -17.31
C MET A 1 4.65 5.68 -16.33
N ASN A 2 4.61 6.85 -15.69
CA ASN A 2 5.57 7.16 -14.64
C ASN A 2 5.22 6.27 -13.44
N ASP A 3 6.14 5.37 -13.10
CA ASP A 3 6.01 4.56 -11.90
C ASP A 3 6.31 5.47 -10.70
N ASN A 4 5.26 5.94 -10.04
CA ASN A 4 5.34 6.79 -8.85
C ASN A 4 5.39 5.95 -7.57
N ARG A 5 5.98 4.74 -7.65
CA ARG A 5 6.22 3.89 -6.50
C ARG A 5 7.33 4.48 -5.64
N VAL A 6 7.11 4.45 -4.33
CA VAL A 6 8.11 4.79 -3.33
C VAL A 6 8.41 3.51 -2.55
N CYS A 7 9.61 2.96 -2.76
CA CYS A 7 10.11 1.81 -2.00
C CYS A 7 10.36 2.23 -0.55
N LEU A 8 10.03 1.33 0.36
CA LEU A 8 10.20 1.52 1.78
C LEU A 8 11.43 0.72 2.23
N ASP A 9 12.23 1.32 3.12
CA ASP A 9 13.41 0.66 3.67
C ASP A 9 13.07 -0.13 4.95
N VAL A 10 12.03 -0.95 4.84
CA VAL A 10 11.55 -1.83 5.92
C VAL A 10 12.03 -3.24 5.61
N SER A 11 12.54 -3.95 6.61
CA SER A 11 12.91 -5.36 6.45
C SER A 11 11.66 -6.22 6.24
N ASP A 12 11.80 -7.37 5.58
CA ASP A 12 10.65 -8.24 5.30
C ASP A 12 9.92 -8.69 6.58
N ASP A 13 10.65 -8.86 7.69
CA ASP A 13 10.10 -9.23 9.00
C ASP A 13 9.35 -8.09 9.70
N GLU A 14 9.65 -6.84 9.37
CA GLU A 14 9.00 -5.64 9.93
C GLU A 14 7.88 -5.11 9.03
N ALA A 15 7.83 -5.55 7.78
CA ALA A 15 6.87 -5.08 6.79
C ALA A 15 5.48 -5.64 7.11
N TYR A 16 4.47 -4.79 6.95
CA TYR A 16 3.09 -5.26 7.07
C TYR A 16 2.80 -6.28 5.97
N GLU A 17 2.18 -7.41 6.31
CA GLU A 17 2.11 -8.60 5.45
C GLU A 17 1.12 -8.48 4.27
N ARG A 18 0.25 -7.46 4.24
CA ARG A 18 -0.89 -7.38 3.28
C ARG A 18 -0.87 -6.13 2.43
N VAL A 19 -1.36 -6.28 1.20
CA VAL A 19 -1.72 -5.13 0.37
C VAL A 19 -2.83 -4.36 1.09
N LEU A 20 -2.71 -3.05 1.21
CA LEU A 20 -3.72 -2.22 1.88
C LEU A 20 -3.89 -0.87 1.20
N ILE A 21 -5.04 -0.23 1.44
CA ILE A 21 -5.37 1.09 0.92
C ILE A 21 -5.50 2.06 2.10
N SER A 22 -4.83 3.21 1.99
CA SER A 22 -5.05 4.38 2.84
C SER A 22 -5.70 5.47 2.04
N HIS A 23 -6.83 5.96 2.56
CA HIS A 23 -7.55 7.09 2.02
C HIS A 23 -7.92 8.03 3.17
N PRO A 24 -7.04 8.99 3.51
CA PRO A 24 -7.26 9.92 4.60
C PRO A 24 -8.58 10.70 4.46
N ILE A 25 -9.28 10.93 5.58
CA ILE A 25 -10.52 11.73 5.57
C ILE A 25 -10.26 13.11 4.96
N GLY A 26 -11.09 13.50 3.98
CA GLY A 26 -10.99 14.78 3.30
C GLY A 26 -9.94 14.85 2.19
N SER A 27 -9.23 13.75 1.92
CA SER A 27 -8.35 13.61 0.75
C SER A 27 -9.15 13.15 -0.48
N ASN A 28 -8.72 13.55 -1.68
CA ASN A 28 -9.15 12.89 -2.92
C ASN A 28 -8.17 11.79 -3.35
N VAL A 29 -6.93 11.85 -2.86
CA VAL A 29 -5.89 10.88 -3.18
C VAL A 29 -5.93 9.69 -2.24
N ALA A 30 -5.61 8.52 -2.78
CA ALA A 30 -5.49 7.28 -2.04
C ALA A 30 -4.12 6.65 -2.29
N THR A 31 -3.56 5.98 -1.29
CA THR A 31 -2.26 5.31 -1.41
C THR A 31 -2.42 3.82 -1.18
N VAL A 32 -1.90 3.03 -2.12
CA VAL A 32 -1.78 1.58 -2.00
C VAL A 32 -0.42 1.27 -1.43
N TYR A 33 -0.37 0.41 -0.40
CA TYR A 33 0.85 -0.26 0.01
C TYR A 33 0.87 -1.69 -0.50
N CYS A 34 2.04 -2.15 -0.91
CA CYS A 34 2.29 -3.53 -1.30
C CYS A 34 3.40 -4.11 -0.41
N PRO A 35 3.17 -5.29 0.20
CA PRO A 35 4.18 -5.99 0.98
C PRO A 35 5.30 -6.52 0.07
N PRO A 36 6.41 -7.01 0.65
CA PRO A 36 7.41 -7.71 -0.13
C PRO A 36 6.77 -8.88 -0.89
N ILE A 37 6.89 -8.88 -2.22
CA ILE A 37 6.36 -9.93 -3.09
C ILE A 37 7.37 -10.23 -4.18
N GLY A 38 7.64 -11.53 -4.43
CA GLY A 38 8.54 -11.95 -5.50
C GLY A 38 9.99 -11.43 -5.38
N GLY A 39 10.44 -11.08 -4.17
CA GLY A 39 11.77 -10.50 -3.93
C GLY A 39 11.87 -8.98 -4.13
N GLU A 40 10.75 -8.30 -4.40
CA GLU A 40 10.69 -6.84 -4.37
C GLU A 40 10.61 -6.32 -2.92
N LYS A 41 11.26 -5.17 -2.67
CA LYS A 41 11.09 -4.42 -1.42
C LYS A 41 9.63 -3.96 -1.26
N PRO A 42 9.14 -3.77 -0.02
CA PRO A 42 7.83 -3.18 0.19
C PRO A 42 7.78 -1.78 -0.41
N TRP A 43 6.61 -1.37 -0.92
CA TRP A 43 6.46 -0.06 -1.55
C TRP A 43 5.07 0.53 -1.38
N THR A 44 4.97 1.83 -1.61
CA THR A 44 3.70 2.56 -1.67
C THR A 44 3.52 3.23 -3.02
N ARG A 45 2.28 3.44 -3.42
CA ARG A 45 1.93 4.15 -4.65
C ARG A 45 0.68 4.98 -4.45
N THR A 46 0.75 6.26 -4.76
CA THR A 46 -0.37 7.21 -4.60
C THR A 46 -1.13 7.39 -5.92
N PHE A 47 -2.45 7.47 -5.82
CA PHE A 47 -3.38 7.62 -6.93
C PHE A 47 -4.22 8.87 -6.74
N ALA A 48 -4.68 9.44 -7.86
CA ALA A 48 -5.49 10.65 -7.86
C ALA A 48 -6.90 10.40 -7.30
N THR A 49 -7.38 9.15 -7.38
CA THR A 49 -8.69 8.74 -6.89
C THR A 49 -8.64 7.41 -6.13
N VAL A 50 -9.63 7.20 -5.25
CA VAL A 50 -9.83 5.92 -4.54
C VAL A 50 -10.11 4.78 -5.51
N ALA A 51 -10.92 5.02 -6.55
CA ALA A 51 -11.31 3.99 -7.51
C ALA A 51 -10.10 3.43 -8.28
N GLU A 52 -9.14 4.30 -8.65
CA GLU A 52 -7.89 3.87 -9.27
C GLU A 52 -7.03 3.03 -8.32
N ALA A 53 -6.94 3.44 -7.05
CA ALA A 53 -6.21 2.69 -6.02
C ALA A 53 -6.85 1.31 -5.76
N GLU A 54 -8.17 1.23 -5.69
CA GLU A 54 -8.92 -0.03 -5.53
C GLU A 54 -8.71 -0.98 -6.70
N ALA A 55 -8.89 -0.49 -7.94
CA ALA A 55 -8.67 -1.29 -9.14
C ALA A 55 -7.23 -1.84 -9.20
N TYR A 56 -6.25 -1.01 -8.81
CA TYR A 56 -4.86 -1.43 -8.76
C TYR A 56 -4.59 -2.45 -7.64
N ALA A 57 -5.11 -2.23 -6.44
CA ALA A 57 -4.96 -3.15 -5.31
C ALA A 57 -5.57 -4.53 -5.60
N ILE A 58 -6.73 -4.59 -6.25
CA ILE A 58 -7.37 -5.85 -6.69
C ILE A 58 -6.45 -6.62 -7.63
N GLY A 59 -5.78 -5.93 -8.56
CA GLY A 59 -4.80 -6.54 -9.47
C GLY A 59 -3.57 -7.10 -8.75
N LEU A 60 -3.16 -6.51 -7.62
CA LEU A 60 -2.07 -7.02 -6.79
C LEU A 60 -2.50 -8.24 -5.97
N THR A 61 -3.70 -8.22 -5.39
CA THR A 61 -4.17 -9.31 -4.54
C THR A 61 -4.46 -10.60 -5.32
N ALA A 62 -4.77 -10.49 -6.61
CA ALA A 62 -4.81 -11.64 -7.51
C ALA A 62 -3.47 -12.39 -7.59
N GLN A 63 -2.34 -11.70 -7.38
CA GLN A 63 -1.00 -12.29 -7.39
C GLN A 63 -0.58 -12.79 -6.01
N SER A 64 -0.96 -12.10 -4.93
CA SER A 64 -0.63 -12.50 -3.55
C SER A 64 -1.59 -13.54 -2.95
N GLY A 65 -2.73 -13.82 -3.60
CA GLY A 65 -3.76 -14.74 -3.09
C GLY A 65 -4.60 -14.14 -1.95
N GLN A 66 -4.49 -12.83 -1.71
CA GLN A 66 -5.17 -12.14 -0.63
C GLN A 66 -6.67 -11.93 -0.96
N ALA A 67 -7.57 -12.43 -0.11
CA ALA A 67 -9.01 -12.34 -0.34
C ALA A 67 -9.64 -10.99 0.06
N ILE A 68 -9.02 -10.26 0.99
CA ILE A 68 -9.56 -9.04 1.58
C ILE A 68 -8.47 -7.97 1.59
N ILE A 69 -8.77 -6.78 1.07
CA ILE A 69 -7.87 -5.61 1.11
C ILE A 69 -8.26 -4.74 2.32
N PRO A 70 -7.41 -4.62 3.35
CA PRO A 70 -7.63 -3.66 4.42
C PRO A 70 -7.70 -2.24 3.90
N TYR A 71 -8.66 -1.49 4.40
CA TYR A 71 -8.90 -0.11 4.02
C TYR A 71 -8.89 0.76 5.27
N THR A 72 -8.05 1.79 5.29
CA THR A 72 -7.98 2.74 6.40
C THR A 72 -8.30 4.16 5.94
N ARG A 73 -9.01 4.89 6.81
CA ARG A 73 -9.27 6.33 6.66
C ARG A 73 -8.21 7.21 7.32
N ASP A 74 -7.15 6.60 7.82
CA ASP A 74 -5.97 7.29 8.34
C ASP A 74 -4.83 7.24 7.30
N THR A 75 -3.79 8.03 7.53
CA THR A 75 -2.53 7.94 6.80
C THR A 75 -1.79 6.64 7.11
N LEU A 76 -0.92 6.22 6.19
CA LEU A 76 -0.15 4.97 6.26
C LEU A 76 0.89 4.88 7.40
N LYS A 77 0.79 5.71 8.45
CA LYS A 77 1.82 5.77 9.49
C LYS A 77 1.74 4.57 10.43
N TRP A 78 0.55 4.21 10.91
CA TRP A 78 0.39 3.26 12.03
C TRP A 78 0.89 1.83 11.79
N TRP A 79 1.02 1.38 10.54
CA TRP A 79 1.47 0.02 10.22
C TRP A 79 2.96 -0.07 9.87
N LEU A 80 3.63 1.08 9.70
CA LEU A 80 5.08 1.13 9.55
C LEU A 80 5.75 1.06 10.93
N PRO A 81 7.00 0.56 11.02
CA PRO A 81 7.80 0.69 12.24
C PRO A 81 7.92 2.15 12.68
N GLU A 82 7.97 2.41 13.99
CA GLU A 82 7.95 3.77 14.59
C GLU A 82 9.03 4.70 14.03
N ARG A 83 10.17 4.16 13.56
CA ARG A 83 11.25 4.94 12.92
C ARG A 83 10.85 5.60 11.58
N PHE A 84 9.70 5.25 11.02
CA PHE A 84 9.16 5.80 9.76
C PHE A 84 7.94 6.72 9.97
N TRP A 85 7.56 7.02 11.21
CA TRP A 85 6.43 7.91 11.55
C TRP A 85 6.79 9.39 11.45
#